data_AF-A0A975VJQ4-F1
#
_entry.id   AF-A0A975VJQ4-F1
#
_cell.length_a   1.000
_cell.length_b   1.000
_cell.length_c   1.000
_cell.angle_alpha   90.00
_cell.angle_beta   90.00
_cell.angle_gamma   90.00
#
_symmetry.space_group_name_H-M   'P 1'
#
loop_
_entity.id
_entity.type
_entity.pdbx_description
1 polymer ?
#
loop_
_entity_poly.entity_id
_entity_poly.type
_entity_poly.pdbx_seq_one_letter_code
_entity_poly.pdbx_strand_id
1 'polypeptide(L)'
;MTRRRERQKREQPIQEAVRVAVSSVVGNYGEVEVERHSYDWRADDLFVRVRAGEPLSGATRKAFRSRVAEVMRELCPAGQPFEDWMVVVQRGSETLDTIAWHEKTDESDDARVET
;
A
#
# COMPACT_ATOMS: atom_id res chain seq x y z
N MET A 1 -17.74 1.73 29.02
CA MET A 1 -16.98 2.64 28.13
C MET A 1 -15.59 2.07 27.78
N THR A 2 -15.50 0.81 27.33
CA THR A 2 -14.20 0.09 27.31
C THR A 2 -13.80 -0.44 25.92
N ARG A 3 -14.76 -0.72 25.04
CA ARG A 3 -14.50 -1.27 23.69
C ARG A 3 -13.75 -0.33 22.73
N ARG A 4 -13.85 0.99 22.93
CA ARG A 4 -13.24 2.00 22.04
C ARG A 4 -11.72 2.13 22.25
N ARG A 5 -11.22 1.86 23.47
CA ARG A 5 -9.80 1.95 23.81
C ARG A 5 -9.01 0.72 23.39
N GLU A 6 -9.62 -0.46 23.40
CA GLU A 6 -8.97 -1.70 22.95
C GLU A 6 -8.86 -1.76 21.42
N ARG A 7 -9.85 -1.22 20.69
CA ARG A 7 -9.76 -1.00 19.24
C ARG A 7 -8.55 -0.12 18.91
N GLN A 8 -8.44 1.08 19.49
CA GLN A 8 -7.30 1.98 19.23
C GLN A 8 -5.92 1.37 19.48
N LYS A 9 -5.75 0.55 20.52
CA LYS A 9 -4.48 -0.15 20.81
C LYS A 9 -4.13 -1.27 19.83
N ARG A 10 -5.13 -1.94 19.24
CA ARG A 10 -4.94 -2.92 18.15
C ARG A 10 -4.87 -2.27 16.76
N GLU A 11 -5.23 -1.01 16.64
CA GLU A 11 -5.35 -0.29 15.36
C GLU A 11 -4.09 0.52 14.98
N GLN A 12 -3.32 1.03 15.94
CA GLN A 12 -1.98 1.56 15.71
C GLN A 12 -0.93 0.54 15.21
N PRO A 13 -0.88 -0.73 15.68
CA PRO A 13 0.16 -1.66 15.26
C PRO A 13 0.11 -1.98 13.75
N ILE A 14 -1.06 -1.93 13.11
CA ILE A 14 -1.15 -2.25 11.69
C ILE A 14 -0.72 -1.09 10.78
N GLN A 15 -1.02 0.16 11.14
CA GLN A 15 -0.48 1.33 10.43
C GLN A 15 1.05 1.35 10.52
N GLU A 16 1.59 1.05 11.70
CA GLU A 16 3.02 0.97 11.91
C GLU A 16 3.65 -0.20 11.14
N ALA A 17 3.03 -1.39 11.17
CA ALA A 17 3.50 -2.55 10.42
C ALA A 17 3.51 -2.27 8.91
N VAL A 18 2.45 -1.67 8.38
CA VAL A 18 2.37 -1.27 6.97
C VAL A 18 3.42 -0.22 6.65
N ARG A 19 3.59 0.80 7.51
CA ARG A 19 4.62 1.83 7.33
C ARG A 19 6.00 1.20 7.25
N VAL A 20 6.36 0.33 8.20
CA VAL A 20 7.67 -0.33 8.24
C VAL A 20 7.88 -1.22 7.03
N ALA A 21 6.90 -2.06 6.68
CA ALA A 21 7.02 -3.00 5.58
C ALA A 21 7.10 -2.31 4.22
N VAL A 22 6.23 -1.33 3.96
CA VAL A 22 6.28 -0.54 2.72
C VAL A 22 7.54 0.32 2.68
N SER A 23 7.99 0.89 3.80
CA SER A 23 9.28 1.60 3.85
C SER A 23 10.46 0.70 3.54
N SER A 24 10.41 -0.58 3.91
CA SER A 24 11.45 -1.54 3.53
C SER A 24 11.50 -1.80 2.02
N VAL A 25 10.37 -1.69 1.32
CA VAL A 25 10.31 -1.80 -0.15
C VAL A 25 10.76 -0.52 -0.82
N VAL A 26 10.37 0.63 -0.26
CA VAL A 26 10.75 1.98 -0.74
C VAL A 26 12.24 2.26 -0.49
N GLY A 27 12.81 1.72 0.59
CA GLY A 27 14.20 1.93 0.96
C GLY A 27 14.55 3.41 1.07
N ASN A 28 15.74 3.79 0.62
CA ASN A 28 16.20 5.18 0.60
C ASN A 28 15.62 6.00 -0.56
N TYR A 29 14.74 5.40 -1.39
CA TYR A 29 14.18 6.05 -2.57
C TYR A 29 12.94 6.89 -2.29
N GLY A 30 12.49 6.98 -1.03
CA GLY A 30 11.30 7.76 -0.71
C GLY A 30 10.87 7.70 0.75
N GLU A 31 9.72 8.31 1.01
CA GLU A 31 9.07 8.34 2.33
C GLU A 31 7.70 7.66 2.25
N VAL A 32 7.26 7.08 3.37
CA VAL A 32 5.95 6.42 3.48
C VAL A 32 5.14 7.07 4.58
N GLU A 33 3.94 7.50 4.21
CA GLU A 33 2.92 8.03 5.09
C GLU A 33 1.71 7.10 5.04
N VAL A 34 1.23 6.67 6.21
CA VAL A 34 0.08 5.77 6.31
C VAL A 34 -1.01 6.48 7.09
N GLU A 35 -2.15 6.68 6.43
CA GLU A 35 -3.34 7.30 6.99
C GLU A 35 -4.47 6.28 7.01
N ARG A 36 -5.34 6.35 8.02
CA ARG A 36 -6.58 5.58 8.04
C ARG A 36 -7.73 6.55 7.94
N HIS A 37 -8.61 6.30 6.98
CA HIS A 37 -9.78 7.11 6.73
C HIS A 37 -11.00 6.34 7.20
N SER A 38 -11.74 6.94 8.13
CA SER A 38 -13.00 6.41 8.64
C SER A 38 -14.13 7.29 8.11
N TYR A 39 -15.10 6.69 7.42
CA TYR A 39 -16.31 7.40 6.98
C TYR A 39 -17.52 6.87 7.77
N ASP A 40 -18.54 7.71 7.94
CA ASP A 40 -19.77 7.29 8.63
C ASP A 40 -20.54 6.18 7.89
N TRP A 41 -20.26 6.01 6.59
CA TRP A 41 -20.94 5.08 5.67
C TRP A 41 -20.04 3.96 5.13
N ARG A 42 -18.76 3.91 5.52
CA ARG A 42 -17.79 2.89 5.06
C ARG A 42 -16.88 2.48 6.22
N ALA A 43 -16.58 1.19 6.34
CA ALA A 43 -15.60 0.76 7.33
C ALA A 43 -14.20 1.30 6.98
N ASP A 44 -13.29 1.23 7.94
CA ASP A 44 -12.04 1.96 7.88
C ASP A 44 -11.18 1.53 6.69
N ASP A 45 -10.83 2.48 5.81
CA ASP A 45 -9.94 2.26 4.68
C ASP A 45 -8.50 2.64 5.09
N LEU A 46 -7.52 1.87 4.59
CA LEU A 46 -6.11 2.20 4.75
C LEU A 46 -5.58 2.92 3.51
N PHE A 47 -5.15 4.17 3.68
CA PHE A 47 -4.54 4.96 2.63
C PHE A 47 -3.04 5.08 2.87
N VAL A 48 -2.23 4.61 1.94
CA VAL A 48 -0.77 4.65 2.02
C VAL A 48 -0.25 5.60 0.94
N ARG A 49 0.42 6.68 1.34
CA ARG A 49 1.07 7.61 0.43
C ARG A 49 2.57 7.33 0.42
N VAL A 50 3.11 6.97 -0.74
CA VAL A 50 4.54 6.81 -0.97
C VAL A 50 5.05 8.01 -1.73
N ARG A 51 6.01 8.74 -1.17
CA ARG A 51 6.69 9.87 -1.83
C ARG A 51 8.03 9.41 -2.37
N ALA A 52 8.12 9.10 -3.66
CA ALA A 52 9.36 8.70 -4.30
C ALA A 52 10.26 9.92 -4.57
N GLY A 53 11.50 9.89 -4.08
CA GLY A 53 12.54 10.88 -4.33
C GLY A 53 13.22 10.69 -5.69
N GLU A 54 13.39 9.44 -6.13
CA GLU A 54 13.97 9.11 -7.44
C GLU A 54 12.92 8.59 -8.43
N PRO A 55 13.13 8.78 -9.74
CA PRO A 55 12.20 8.29 -10.75
C PRO A 55 12.18 6.77 -10.82
N LEU A 56 11.01 6.18 -10.56
CA LEU A 56 10.71 4.77 -10.85
C LEU A 56 10.32 4.63 -12.33
N SER A 57 11.15 3.96 -13.14
CA SER A 57 10.88 3.76 -14.58
C SER A 57 10.81 2.29 -14.97
N GLY A 58 10.05 2.00 -16.04
CA GLY A 58 10.01 0.70 -16.71
C GLY A 58 9.79 -0.49 -15.78
N ALA A 59 10.69 -1.48 -15.89
CA ALA A 59 10.65 -2.72 -15.11
C ALA A 59 10.75 -2.49 -13.60
N THR A 60 11.53 -1.50 -13.16
CA THR A 60 11.69 -1.16 -11.73
C THR A 60 10.37 -0.71 -11.13
N ARG A 61 9.58 0.07 -11.87
CA ARG A 61 8.26 0.51 -11.43
C ARG A 61 7.27 -0.67 -11.31
N LYS A 62 7.28 -1.60 -12.27
CA LYS A 62 6.45 -2.82 -12.22
C LYS A 62 6.81 -3.70 -11.02
N ALA A 63 8.10 -3.96 -10.82
CA ALA A 63 8.59 -4.75 -9.68
C ALA A 63 8.26 -4.10 -8.33
N PHE A 64 8.44 -2.78 -8.23
CA PHE A 64 8.05 -2.00 -7.06
C PHE A 64 6.55 -2.16 -6.76
N ARG A 65 5.70 -1.96 -7.77
CA ARG A 65 4.25 -2.09 -7.66
C ARG A 65 3.84 -3.48 -7.18
N SER A 66 4.37 -4.54 -7.79
CA SER A 66 4.07 -5.92 -7.38
C SER A 66 4.48 -6.18 -5.94
N ARG A 67 5.67 -5.73 -5.54
CA ARG A 67 6.19 -5.96 -4.18
C ARG A 67 5.38 -5.22 -3.11
N VAL A 68 4.99 -3.97 -3.38
CA VAL A 68 4.11 -3.22 -2.47
C VAL A 68 2.75 -3.90 -2.37
N ALA A 69 2.17 -4.35 -3.48
CA ALA A 69 0.89 -5.07 -3.48
C ALA A 69 0.96 -6.37 -2.65
N GLU A 70 2.03 -7.16 -2.78
CA GLU A 70 2.25 -8.36 -1.96
C GLU A 70 2.27 -8.05 -0.46
N VAL A 71 3.07 -7.07 -0.06
CA VAL A 71 3.17 -6.64 1.35
C VAL A 71 1.82 -6.20 1.89
N MET A 72 1.07 -5.41 1.12
CA MET A 72 -0.25 -4.95 1.52
C MET A 72 -1.25 -6.11 1.64
N ARG A 73 -1.23 -7.11 0.75
CA ARG A 73 -2.11 -8.28 0.86
C ARG A 73 -1.75 -9.19 2.03
N GLU A 74 -0.47 -9.30 2.37
CA GLU A 74 0.01 -10.09 3.51
C GLU A 74 -0.40 -9.46 4.84
N LEU A 75 -0.24 -8.14 4.96
CA LEU A 75 -0.53 -7.41 6.20
C LEU A 75 -2.00 -7.05 6.36
N CYS A 76 -2.70 -6.82 5.24
CA CYS A 76 -4.11 -6.44 5.18
C CYS A 76 -4.91 -7.49 4.38
N PRO A 77 -5.03 -8.73 4.86
CA PRO A 77 -5.83 -9.75 4.19
C PRO A 77 -7.32 -9.39 4.24
N ALA A 78 -8.08 -9.88 3.26
CA ALA A 78 -9.52 -9.65 3.16
C ALA A 78 -10.24 -9.93 4.50
N GLY A 79 -11.06 -8.99 4.94
CA GLY A 79 -11.94 -9.17 6.10
C GLY A 79 -11.31 -8.88 7.47
N GLN A 80 -10.08 -8.34 7.55
CA GLN A 80 -9.50 -7.83 8.81
C GLN A 80 -8.55 -6.65 8.59
N PRO A 81 -8.41 -5.74 9.57
CA PRO A 81 -9.46 -4.92 10.20
C PRO A 81 -10.02 -3.81 9.27
N PHE A 82 -9.63 -3.79 8.00
CA PHE A 82 -10.04 -2.81 6.98
C PHE A 82 -10.95 -3.45 5.95
N GLU A 83 -11.81 -2.66 5.33
CA GLU A 83 -12.63 -3.13 4.20
C GLU A 83 -11.85 -3.07 2.88
N ASP A 84 -10.99 -2.05 2.74
CA ASP A 84 -10.20 -1.80 1.53
C ASP A 84 -8.86 -1.10 1.87
N TRP A 85 -7.94 -1.11 0.91
CA TRP A 85 -6.71 -0.31 0.98
C TRP A 85 -6.29 0.20 -0.39
N MET A 86 -5.63 1.36 -0.37
CA MET A 86 -5.08 2.00 -1.55
C MET A 86 -3.70 2.56 -1.24
N VAL A 87 -2.74 2.30 -2.12
CA VAL A 87 -1.42 2.91 -2.11
C VAL A 87 -1.33 3.88 -3.28
N VAL A 88 -0.96 5.12 -2.99
CA VAL A 88 -0.70 6.16 -4.00
C VAL A 88 0.78 6.50 -3.97
N VAL A 89 1.43 6.30 -5.11
CA VAL A 89 2.85 6.60 -5.32
C VAL A 89 2.95 7.94 -6.01
N GLN A 90 3.61 8.89 -5.37
CA GLN A 90 3.74 10.27 -5.85
C GLN A 90 5.19 10.69 -5.96
N ARG A 91 5.44 11.64 -6.86
CA ARG A 91 6.69 12.41 -6.94
C ARG A 91 6.33 13.89 -7.02
N GLY A 92 6.68 14.65 -5.98
CA GLY A 92 6.17 16.00 -5.84
C GLY A 92 4.63 16.01 -5.81
N SER A 93 4.00 16.75 -6.72
CA SER A 93 2.54 16.78 -6.89
C SER A 93 2.00 15.78 -7.91
N GLU A 94 2.85 15.03 -8.59
CA GLU A 94 2.46 14.08 -9.63
C GLU A 94 2.18 12.71 -9.02
N THR A 95 1.01 12.14 -9.32
CA THR A 95 0.73 10.74 -9.02
C THR A 95 1.35 9.87 -10.10
N LEU A 96 2.35 9.09 -9.73
CA LEU A 96 3.00 8.14 -10.61
C LEU A 96 2.13 6.90 -10.77
N ASP A 97 1.71 6.29 -9.66
CA ASP A 97 1.02 5.00 -9.64
C ASP A 97 -0.05 4.94 -8.54
N THR A 98 -1.04 4.07 -8.74
CA THR A 98 -2.07 3.74 -7.76
C THR A 98 -2.18 2.22 -7.71
N ILE A 99 -2.15 1.67 -6.50
CA ILE A 99 -2.23 0.24 -6.23
C ILE A 99 -3.40 0.02 -5.28
N ALA A 100 -4.44 -0.67 -5.74
CA ALA A 100 -5.61 -0.97 -4.92
C ALA A 100 -5.77 -2.48 -4.69
N TRP A 101 -6.42 -2.84 -3.59
CA TRP A 101 -6.74 -4.23 -3.25
C TRP A 101 -7.39 -5.01 -4.40
N HIS A 102 -8.31 -4.37 -5.13
CA HIS A 102 -9.07 -4.98 -6.22
C HIS A 102 -8.30 -5.12 -7.54
N GLU A 103 -7.12 -4.50 -7.66
CA GLU A 103 -6.31 -4.65 -8.86
C GLU A 103 -5.62 -6.01 -8.87
N LYS A 104 -5.79 -6.75 -9.98
CA LYS A 104 -4.98 -7.93 -10.25
C LYS A 104 -3.53 -7.48 -10.33
N THR A 105 -2.64 -8.10 -9.56
CA THR A 105 -1.22 -8.03 -9.88
C THR A 105 -1.06 -8.69 -11.24
N ASP A 106 -0.65 -7.94 -12.24
CA ASP A 106 -0.28 -8.50 -13.55
C ASP A 106 1.00 -9.34 -13.36
N GLU A 107 0.80 -10.58 -12.92
CA GLU A 107 1.79 -11.66 -12.97
C GLU A 107 1.93 -12.24 -14.38
N SER A 108 1.21 -11.71 -15.36
CA SER A 108 1.18 -12.24 -16.72
C SER A 108 1.67 -11.22 -17.73
N ASP A 109 2.98 -10.98 -17.76
CA ASP A 109 3.61 -10.53 -19.01
C ASP A 109 5.06 -11.00 -19.07
N ASP A 110 5.25 -12.28 -18.79
CA ASP A 110 6.47 -13.00 -19.16
C ASP A 110 6.13 -14.03 -20.25
N ALA A 111 7.02 -14.11 -21.23
CA ALA A 111 7.00 -14.96 -22.42
C ALA A 111 6.01 -14.61 -23.56
N ARG A 112 6.31 -13.54 -24.30
CA ARG A 112 6.34 -13.60 -25.78
C ARG A 112 7.55 -12.88 -26.35
N VAL A 113 8.72 -13.51 -26.17
CA VAL A 113 9.87 -13.32 -27.07
C VAL A 113 10.23 -14.69 -27.61
N GLU A 114 9.68 -15.06 -28.75
CA GLU A 114 10.25 -16.04 -29.69
C GLU A 114 9.84 -15.57 -31.10
N THR A 115 10.76 -14.83 -31.75
CA THR A 115 11.55 -15.18 -32.96
C THR A 115 10.77 -15.19 -34.26
#